data_AF-A0A497MCC1-F1
#
_entry.id   AF-A0A497MCC1-F1
#
_cell.length_a   1.000
_cell.length_b   1.000
_cell.length_c   1.000
_cell.angle_alpha   90.00
_cell.angle_beta   90.00
_cell.angle_gamma   90.00
#
_symmetry.space_group_name_H-M   'P 1'
#
loop_
_entity.id
_entity.type
_entity.pdbx_description
1 polymer ?
#
loop_
_entity_poly.entity_id
_entity_poly.type
_entity_poly.pdbx_seq_one_letter_code
_entity_poly.pdbx_strand_id
1 'polypeptide(L)'
;STASGNIIDESFFKPSLTARFLARFWMRVVWGYLLAPLCRLKPETVARLRDYPVEEGARHKEAALRVSGLLQALRAFSEGGLDVVNLPYSYAALPLRDASKIADHIRRRILKETGRSVAVVISDSDKTFSIGPIHLCSRPNPMKGLVGLGLLAYIIGASLRFKARATPVAASGWTGSMDELLDICEVADRVRGYGAGRNIWEAARRFGVGLTSISWELLGRIPHYPVVLVRRVR
;
A
#
# COMPACT_ATOMS: atom_id res chain seq x y z
N SER A 1 -9.01 1.11 6.64
CA SER A 1 -8.43 0.61 7.90
C SER A 1 -8.53 1.60 9.04
N THR A 2 -8.13 2.86 8.85
CA THR A 2 -8.20 3.89 9.90
C THR A 2 -9.60 4.09 10.48
N ALA A 3 -10.61 4.25 9.62
CA ALA A 3 -12.00 4.43 10.06
C ALA A 3 -12.56 3.27 10.90
N SER A 4 -12.01 2.06 10.75
CA SER A 4 -12.41 0.88 11.53
C SER A 4 -11.51 0.65 12.76
N GLY A 5 -10.64 1.60 13.12
CA GLY A 5 -9.66 1.45 14.20
C GLY A 5 -8.63 0.34 13.96
N ASN A 6 -8.46 -0.12 12.72
CA ASN A 6 -7.56 -1.22 12.38
C ASN A 6 -6.13 -0.70 12.19
N ILE A 7 -5.58 -0.20 13.30
CA ILE A 7 -4.25 0.44 13.40
C ILE A 7 -3.45 -0.21 14.53
N ILE A 8 -2.13 -0.19 14.41
CA ILE A 8 -1.19 -0.63 15.44
C ILE A 8 -0.16 0.48 15.67
N ASP A 9 0.46 0.49 16.85
CA ASP A 9 1.60 1.35 17.14
C ASP A 9 2.89 0.53 17.07
N GLU A 10 3.74 0.85 16.09
CA GLU A 10 4.99 0.14 15.84
C GLU A 10 6.03 0.36 16.95
N SER A 11 5.86 1.39 17.78
CA SER A 11 6.78 1.70 18.87
C SER A 11 6.81 0.63 19.98
N PHE A 12 5.73 -0.15 20.12
CA PHE A 12 5.66 -1.24 21.09
C PHE A 12 6.38 -2.53 20.64
N PHE A 13 6.79 -2.62 19.37
CA PHE A 13 7.47 -3.81 18.88
C PHE A 13 8.95 -3.76 19.22
N LYS A 14 9.41 -4.77 19.96
CA LYS A 14 10.84 -5.03 20.16
C LYS A 14 11.37 -5.81 18.96
N PRO A 15 12.28 -5.25 18.13
CA PRO A 15 12.74 -5.93 16.92
C PRO A 15 13.51 -7.21 17.23
N SER A 16 13.11 -8.32 16.60
CA SER A 16 13.85 -9.58 16.60
C SER A 16 15.17 -9.46 15.84
N LEU A 17 16.04 -10.46 15.97
CA LEU A 17 17.26 -10.56 15.15
C LEU A 17 16.93 -10.58 13.66
N THR A 18 15.85 -11.27 13.28
CA THR A 18 15.35 -11.31 11.90
C THR A 18 14.97 -9.91 11.43
N ALA A 19 14.17 -9.16 12.20
CA ALA A 19 13.77 -7.82 11.82
C ALA A 19 14.95 -6.85 11.70
N ARG A 20 15.94 -6.96 12.59
CA ARG A 20 17.19 -6.18 12.52
C ARG A 20 18.03 -6.54 11.30
N PHE A 21 18.14 -7.83 10.98
CA PHE A 21 18.80 -8.29 9.76
C PHE A 21 18.09 -7.75 8.52
N LEU A 22 16.75 -7.80 8.50
CA LEU A 22 15.96 -7.27 7.40
C LEU A 22 16.22 -5.77 7.20
N ALA A 23 16.18 -4.98 8.27
CA ALA A 23 16.42 -3.54 8.18
C ALA A 23 17.88 -3.18 7.80
N ARG A 24 18.88 -3.85 8.39
CA ARG A 24 20.30 -3.49 8.21
C ARG A 24 20.91 -4.05 6.94
N PHE A 25 20.65 -5.31 6.62
CA PHE A 25 21.29 -6.00 5.51
C PHE A 25 20.35 -6.11 4.31
N TRP A 26 19.17 -6.71 4.51
CA TRP A 26 18.26 -6.96 3.40
C TRP A 26 17.79 -5.67 2.70
N MET A 27 17.40 -4.65 3.46
CA MET A 27 16.96 -3.37 2.90
C MET A 27 18.12 -2.55 2.32
N ARG A 28 19.19 -2.35 3.09
CA ARG A 28 20.31 -1.48 2.66
C ARG A 28 21.19 -2.10 1.59
N VAL A 29 21.42 -3.41 1.64
CA VAL A 29 22.33 -4.12 0.74
C VAL A 29 21.56 -4.78 -0.40
N VAL A 30 20.72 -5.78 -0.09
CA VAL A 30 20.04 -6.57 -1.13
C VAL A 30 19.07 -5.71 -1.93
N TRP A 31 18.18 -4.98 -1.28
CA TRP A 31 17.31 -4.04 -1.96
C TRP A 31 18.07 -2.85 -2.53
N GLY A 32 18.90 -2.18 -1.72
CA GLY A 32 19.61 -0.96 -2.13
C GLY A 32 20.57 -1.10 -3.32
N TYR A 33 21.20 -2.26 -3.52
CA TYR A 33 22.21 -2.45 -4.57
C TYR A 33 21.87 -3.50 -5.62
N LEU A 34 21.02 -4.49 -5.32
CA LEU A 34 20.67 -5.55 -6.27
C LEU A 34 19.23 -5.40 -6.80
N LEU A 35 18.23 -5.48 -5.93
CA LEU A 35 16.84 -5.54 -6.36
C LEU A 35 16.32 -4.18 -6.85
N ALA A 36 16.76 -3.07 -6.27
CA ALA A 36 16.30 -1.75 -6.70
C ALA A 36 16.76 -1.40 -8.12
N PRO A 37 18.04 -1.61 -8.52
CA PRO A 37 18.44 -1.49 -9.92
C PRO A 37 17.72 -2.48 -10.85
N LEU A 38 17.57 -3.74 -10.44
CA LEU A 38 16.85 -4.77 -11.22
C LEU A 38 15.39 -4.36 -11.48
N CYS A 39 14.73 -3.80 -10.47
CA CYS A 39 13.35 -3.29 -10.56
C CYS A 39 13.28 -1.87 -11.13
N ARG A 40 14.41 -1.28 -11.54
CA ARG A 40 14.52 0.05 -12.14
C ARG A 40 13.89 1.15 -11.28
N LEU A 41 14.10 1.06 -9.97
CA LEU A 41 13.59 2.06 -9.04
C LEU A 41 14.28 3.40 -9.27
N LYS A 42 13.58 4.49 -8.94
CA LYS A 42 14.12 5.84 -9.08
C LYS A 42 15.37 6.02 -8.21
N PRO A 43 16.34 6.85 -8.63
CA PRO A 43 17.57 7.09 -7.87
C PRO A 43 17.31 7.53 -6.42
N GLU A 44 16.28 8.34 -6.18
CA GLU A 44 15.93 8.79 -4.83
C GLU A 44 15.43 7.63 -3.96
N THR A 45 14.68 6.69 -4.54
CA THR A 45 14.23 5.48 -3.85
C THR A 45 15.41 4.56 -3.55
N VAL A 46 16.33 4.39 -4.50
CA VAL A 46 17.57 3.61 -4.29
C VAL A 46 18.38 4.20 -3.13
N ALA A 47 18.58 5.51 -3.10
CA ALA A 47 19.29 6.20 -2.02
C ALA A 47 18.61 5.97 -0.66
N ARG A 48 17.27 6.12 -0.59
CA ARG A 48 16.50 5.85 0.64
C ARG A 48 16.61 4.40 1.11
N LEU A 49 16.67 3.43 0.20
CA LEU A 49 16.85 2.03 0.56
C LEU A 49 18.25 1.78 1.13
N ARG A 50 19.29 2.38 0.53
CA ARG A 50 20.67 2.28 1.03
C ARG A 50 20.84 2.93 2.40
N ASP A 51 20.10 4.01 2.65
CA ASP A 51 20.04 4.72 3.93
C ASP A 51 18.80 4.35 4.78
N TYR A 52 18.28 3.12 4.62
CA TYR A 52 17.06 2.70 5.31
C TYR A 52 17.20 2.83 6.84
N PRO A 53 16.27 3.46 7.57
CA PRO A 53 16.43 3.72 9.00
C PRO A 53 16.51 2.41 9.79
N VAL A 54 17.57 2.22 10.56
CA VAL A 54 17.85 0.92 11.19
C VAL A 54 16.87 0.62 12.32
N GLU A 55 16.60 1.59 13.20
CA GLU A 55 15.79 1.36 14.40
C GLU A 55 14.30 1.35 14.06
N GLU A 56 13.79 2.42 13.44
CA GLU A 56 12.41 2.53 12.98
C GLU A 56 12.11 1.43 11.95
N GLY A 57 13.01 1.22 11.01
CA GLY A 57 12.85 0.19 9.98
C GLY A 57 12.85 -1.21 10.56
N ALA A 58 13.62 -1.50 11.62
CA ALA A 58 13.56 -2.81 12.29
C ALA A 58 12.23 -3.00 13.04
N ARG A 59 11.66 -1.94 13.64
CA ARG A 59 10.32 -2.03 14.25
C ARG A 59 9.24 -2.29 13.19
N HIS A 60 9.30 -1.58 12.07
CA HIS A 60 8.41 -1.82 10.93
C HIS A 60 8.53 -3.25 10.38
N LYS A 61 9.77 -3.76 10.22
CA LYS A 61 10.01 -5.15 9.80
C LYS A 61 9.46 -6.16 10.80
N GLU A 62 9.57 -5.89 12.11
CA GLU A 62 8.99 -6.73 13.15
C GLU A 62 7.45 -6.74 13.08
N ALA A 63 6.83 -5.57 12.86
CA ALA A 63 5.39 -5.47 12.65
C ALA A 63 4.94 -6.24 11.40
N ALA A 64 5.62 -6.07 10.26
CA ALA A 64 5.34 -6.80 9.03
C ALA A 64 5.49 -8.31 9.19
N LEU A 65 6.54 -8.77 9.88
CA LEU A 65 6.75 -10.19 10.19
C LEU A 65 5.57 -10.78 10.97
N ARG A 66 5.07 -10.08 11.99
CA ARG A 66 3.98 -10.56 12.85
C ARG A 66 2.62 -10.51 12.17
N VAL A 67 2.38 -9.48 11.36
CA VAL A 67 1.08 -9.28 10.70
C VAL A 67 0.94 -10.14 9.45
N SER A 68 2.01 -10.23 8.65
CA SER A 68 1.93 -10.72 7.25
C SER A 68 2.96 -11.79 6.91
N GLY A 69 3.86 -12.13 7.86
CA GLY A 69 4.86 -13.18 7.69
C GLY A 69 6.10 -12.75 6.90
N LEU A 70 7.09 -13.65 6.87
CA LEU A 70 8.41 -13.38 6.32
C LEU A 70 8.39 -12.96 4.85
N LEU A 71 7.61 -13.63 4.01
CA LEU A 71 7.58 -13.33 2.57
C LEU A 71 7.12 -11.89 2.28
N GLN A 72 6.25 -11.34 3.12
CA GLN A 72 5.78 -9.96 3.00
C GLN A 72 6.77 -8.98 3.61
N ALA A 73 7.42 -9.34 4.73
CA ALA A 73 8.46 -8.52 5.36
C ALA A 73 9.76 -8.40 4.52
N LEU A 74 10.00 -9.33 3.58
CA LEU A 74 11.10 -9.23 2.60
C LEU A 74 10.86 -8.11 1.57
N ARG A 75 9.69 -7.48 1.51
CA ARG A 75 9.41 -6.46 0.51
C ARG A 75 9.99 -5.11 0.94
N ALA A 76 10.35 -4.28 -0.03
CA ALA A 76 10.74 -2.89 0.25
C ALA A 76 9.54 -1.95 0.37
N PHE A 77 8.40 -2.36 -0.18
CA PHE A 77 7.17 -1.59 -0.21
C PHE A 77 6.01 -2.57 0.03
N SER A 78 4.86 -2.06 0.49
CA SER A 78 3.62 -2.86 0.45
C SER A 78 3.79 -4.15 1.27
N GLU A 79 4.32 -4.06 2.50
CA GLU A 79 4.73 -5.19 3.34
C GLU A 79 3.53 -5.97 3.92
N GLY A 80 2.67 -6.49 3.04
CA GLY A 80 1.38 -7.08 3.40
C GLY A 80 0.23 -6.06 3.47
N GLY A 81 0.41 -4.86 2.91
CA GLY A 81 -0.58 -3.79 2.96
C GLY A 81 -0.61 -3.04 4.29
N LEU A 82 0.49 -3.09 5.06
CA LEU A 82 0.76 -2.12 6.11
C LEU A 82 1.03 -0.75 5.48
N ASP A 83 0.36 0.27 6.00
CA ASP A 83 0.55 1.65 5.55
C ASP A 83 0.87 2.55 6.74
N VAL A 84 2.02 3.21 6.68
CA VAL A 84 2.52 4.15 7.69
C VAL A 84 2.29 5.61 7.26
N VAL A 85 1.81 5.84 6.04
CA VAL A 85 1.55 7.18 5.52
C VAL A 85 0.16 7.62 5.93
N ASN A 86 -0.01 8.92 6.19
CA ASN A 86 -1.27 9.52 6.66
C ASN A 86 -1.75 9.00 8.03
N LEU A 87 -0.83 8.43 8.81
CA LEU A 87 -0.97 8.17 10.24
C LEU A 87 0.17 8.85 11.00
N PRO A 88 -0.05 9.28 12.25
CA PRO A 88 0.98 10.00 13.00
C PRO A 88 1.91 9.04 13.74
N TYR A 89 3.02 9.60 14.21
CA TYR A 89 3.99 8.94 15.05
C TYR A 89 4.50 7.63 14.42
N SER A 90 4.38 6.52 15.16
CA SER A 90 4.74 5.18 14.69
C SER A 90 3.48 4.35 14.40
N TYR A 91 2.33 4.98 14.17
CA TYR A 91 1.11 4.23 13.84
C TYR A 91 1.16 3.69 12.41
N ALA A 92 0.73 2.44 12.25
CA ALA A 92 0.55 1.80 10.96
C ALA A 92 -0.88 1.26 10.82
N ALA A 93 -1.49 1.49 9.67
CA ALA A 93 -2.76 0.90 9.29
C ALA A 93 -2.52 -0.54 8.86
N LEU A 94 -3.30 -1.46 9.42
CA LEU A 94 -3.28 -2.85 9.00
C LEU A 94 -4.13 -3.07 7.74
N PRO A 95 -3.82 -4.09 6.93
CA PRO A 95 -4.70 -4.48 5.83
C PRO A 95 -6.09 -4.84 6.35
N LEU A 96 -7.12 -4.53 5.54
CA LEU A 96 -8.50 -4.89 5.87
C LEU A 96 -8.66 -6.42 5.94
N ARG A 97 -9.23 -6.93 7.03
CA ARG A 97 -9.44 -8.38 7.23
C ARG A 97 -10.50 -8.97 6.29
N ASP A 98 -11.58 -8.23 6.04
CA ASP A 98 -12.69 -8.67 5.19
C ASP A 98 -13.14 -7.55 4.25
N ALA A 99 -12.24 -7.17 3.33
CA ALA A 99 -12.47 -6.07 2.42
C ALA A 99 -13.73 -6.26 1.56
N SER A 100 -14.06 -7.51 1.18
CA SER A 100 -15.26 -7.83 0.41
C SER A 100 -16.54 -7.53 1.18
N LYS A 101 -16.65 -7.97 2.45
CA LYS A 101 -17.82 -7.61 3.28
C LYS A 101 -17.92 -6.12 3.54
N ILE A 102 -16.79 -5.43 3.71
CA ILE A 102 -16.77 -3.97 3.91
C ILE A 102 -17.27 -3.25 2.65
N ALA A 103 -16.76 -3.62 1.47
CA ALA A 103 -17.20 -3.03 0.19
C ALA A 103 -18.70 -3.24 -0.03
N ASP A 104 -19.19 -4.44 0.28
CA ASP A 104 -20.61 -4.76 0.16
C ASP A 104 -21.48 -4.02 1.18
N HIS A 105 -21.01 -3.86 2.42
CA HIS A 105 -21.67 -3.05 3.42
C HIS A 105 -21.82 -1.60 2.97
N ILE A 106 -20.73 -0.98 2.50
CA ILE A 106 -20.74 0.40 1.99
C ILE A 106 -21.74 0.52 0.84
N ARG A 107 -21.72 -0.41 -0.13
CA ARG A 107 -22.65 -0.42 -1.27
C ARG A 107 -24.11 -0.49 -0.81
N ARG A 108 -24.43 -1.38 0.15
CA ARG A 108 -25.78 -1.51 0.70
C ARG A 108 -26.24 -0.26 1.45
N ARG A 109 -25.33 0.41 2.19
CA ARG A 109 -25.62 1.68 2.85
C ARG A 109 -25.90 2.79 1.85
N ILE A 110 -25.09 2.92 0.79
CA ILE A 110 -25.34 3.91 -0.28
C ILE A 110 -26.71 3.68 -0.92
N LEU A 111 -27.05 2.43 -1.26
CA LEU A 111 -28.36 2.12 -1.83
C LEU A 111 -29.50 2.50 -0.87
N LYS A 112 -29.38 2.16 0.41
CA LYS A 112 -30.39 2.46 1.43
C LYS A 112 -30.58 3.97 1.64
N GLU A 113 -29.48 4.73 1.65
CA GLU A 113 -29.50 6.16 1.99
C GLU A 113 -29.79 7.06 0.80
N THR A 114 -29.47 6.62 -0.42
CA THR A 114 -29.59 7.46 -1.63
C THR A 114 -30.52 6.91 -2.70
N GLY A 115 -30.96 5.64 -2.57
CA GLY A 115 -31.69 4.92 -3.61
C GLY A 115 -30.84 4.59 -4.86
N ARG A 116 -29.55 4.91 -4.88
CA ARG A 116 -28.68 4.70 -6.04
C ARG A 116 -27.98 3.34 -5.97
N SER A 117 -28.12 2.57 -7.04
CA SER A 117 -27.33 1.34 -7.25
C SER A 117 -25.98 1.71 -7.84
N VAL A 118 -24.90 1.40 -7.11
CA VAL A 118 -23.51 1.68 -7.50
C VAL A 118 -22.64 0.44 -7.33
N ALA A 119 -21.48 0.45 -7.99
CA ALA A 119 -20.37 -0.42 -7.63
C ALA A 119 -19.50 0.29 -6.58
N VAL A 120 -18.99 -0.46 -5.62
CA VAL A 120 -18.03 0.03 -4.61
C VAL A 120 -16.74 -0.75 -4.75
N VAL A 121 -15.64 -0.03 -4.89
CA VAL A 121 -14.29 -0.60 -5.01
C VAL A 121 -13.43 -0.04 -3.89
N ILE A 122 -12.80 -0.93 -3.13
CA ILE A 122 -11.75 -0.58 -2.18
C ILE A 122 -10.43 -0.81 -2.90
N SER A 123 -9.63 0.24 -3.07
CA SER A 123 -8.33 0.17 -3.73
C SER A 123 -7.18 0.51 -2.77
N ASP A 124 -6.00 0.05 -3.14
CA ASP A 124 -4.73 0.33 -2.48
C ASP A 124 -3.71 0.85 -3.53
N SER A 125 -2.80 1.72 -3.11
CA SER A 125 -1.80 2.33 -4.00
C SER A 125 -0.72 1.35 -4.45
N ASP A 126 -0.63 0.21 -3.77
CA ASP A 126 0.13 -0.97 -4.17
C ASP A 126 -0.08 -1.32 -5.64
N LYS A 127 0.99 -1.71 -6.33
CA LYS A 127 0.92 -1.97 -7.77
C LYS A 127 0.57 -3.43 -8.08
N THR A 128 -0.42 -3.58 -8.95
CA THR A 128 -0.70 -4.78 -9.73
C THR A 128 -0.08 -4.61 -11.11
N PHE A 129 0.70 -5.60 -11.53
CA PHE A 129 1.41 -5.62 -12.81
C PHE A 129 0.71 -6.53 -13.80
N SER A 130 0.48 -6.07 -15.02
CA SER A 130 -0.30 -6.81 -16.01
C SER A 130 0.47 -7.11 -17.29
N ILE A 131 0.28 -8.34 -17.78
CA ILE A 131 0.74 -8.82 -19.09
C ILE A 131 -0.41 -9.61 -19.74
N GLY A 132 -1.01 -9.02 -20.78
CA GLY A 132 -2.24 -9.57 -21.38
C GLY A 132 -3.32 -9.81 -20.30
N PRO A 133 -3.92 -11.01 -20.23
CA PRO A 133 -4.97 -11.32 -19.26
C PRO A 133 -4.46 -11.66 -17.85
N ILE A 134 -3.14 -11.67 -17.63
CA ILE A 134 -2.53 -12.04 -16.35
C ILE A 134 -2.24 -10.79 -15.54
N HIS A 135 -2.78 -10.73 -14.31
CA HIS A 135 -2.62 -9.60 -13.40
C HIS A 135 -1.91 -10.06 -12.12
N LEU A 136 -0.61 -9.78 -12.02
CA LEU A 136 0.24 -10.15 -10.90
C LEU A 136 0.14 -9.10 -9.80
N CYS A 137 -0.19 -9.52 -8.58
CA CYS A 137 -0.20 -8.64 -7.42
C CYS A 137 0.62 -9.25 -6.28
N SER A 138 0.98 -8.37 -5.37
CA SER A 138 1.86 -8.69 -4.26
C SER A 138 1.15 -9.13 -2.99
N ARG A 139 -0.17 -8.96 -2.94
CA ARG A 139 -0.96 -9.21 -1.75
C ARG A 139 -1.07 -10.73 -1.48
N PRO A 140 -1.07 -11.17 -0.22
CA PRO A 140 -1.18 -12.58 0.14
C PRO A 140 -2.56 -13.16 -0.21
N ASN A 141 -3.63 -12.37 -0.03
CA ASN A 141 -5.01 -12.76 -0.33
C ASN A 141 -5.56 -11.87 -1.46
N PRO A 142 -5.23 -12.17 -2.73
CA PRO A 142 -5.69 -11.40 -3.87
C PRO A 142 -7.20 -11.52 -4.08
N MET A 143 -7.82 -10.45 -4.57
CA MET A 143 -9.18 -10.51 -5.10
C MET A 143 -9.24 -11.45 -6.31
N LYS A 144 -10.37 -12.14 -6.51
CA LYS A 144 -10.59 -13.04 -7.66
C LYS A 144 -10.25 -12.33 -8.98
N GLY A 145 -9.46 -12.99 -9.83
CA GLY A 145 -8.95 -12.45 -11.09
C GLY A 145 -7.55 -11.83 -11.00
N LEU A 146 -6.99 -11.69 -9.79
CA LEU A 146 -5.58 -11.36 -9.58
C LEU A 146 -4.79 -12.59 -9.15
N VAL A 147 -3.52 -12.67 -9.56
CA VAL A 147 -2.58 -13.74 -9.19
C VAL A 147 -1.62 -13.20 -8.13
N GLY A 148 -1.67 -13.74 -6.92
CA GLY A 148 -0.78 -13.36 -5.82
C GLY A 148 0.55 -14.09 -5.90
N LEU A 149 1.65 -13.38 -6.20
CA LEU A 149 3.02 -13.94 -6.18
C LEU A 149 3.92 -13.25 -5.14
N GLY A 150 3.34 -12.48 -4.23
CA GLY A 150 4.10 -11.82 -3.15
C GLY A 150 5.20 -10.90 -3.68
N LEU A 151 6.41 -11.04 -3.13
CA LEU A 151 7.60 -10.34 -3.58
C LEU A 151 7.89 -10.53 -5.08
N LEU A 152 7.68 -11.74 -5.61
CA LEU A 152 8.01 -12.06 -7.00
C LEU A 152 7.12 -11.30 -7.99
N ALA A 153 5.85 -11.03 -7.65
CA ALA A 153 4.98 -10.22 -8.51
C ALA A 153 5.59 -8.84 -8.80
N TYR A 154 6.17 -8.21 -7.76
CA TYR A 154 6.81 -6.90 -7.91
C TYR A 154 8.10 -7.00 -8.71
N ILE A 155 8.98 -7.95 -8.38
CA ILE A 155 10.27 -8.11 -9.07
C ILE A 155 10.05 -8.40 -10.55
N ILE A 156 9.20 -9.36 -10.89
CA ILE A 156 8.88 -9.74 -12.27
C ILE A 156 8.25 -8.56 -12.99
N GLY A 157 7.19 -7.99 -12.42
CA GLY A 157 6.45 -6.90 -13.06
C GLY A 157 7.29 -5.65 -13.30
N ALA A 158 8.08 -5.23 -12.32
CA ALA A 158 8.93 -4.05 -12.42
C ALA A 158 10.13 -4.26 -13.36
N SER A 159 10.82 -5.39 -13.26
CA SER A 159 11.99 -5.69 -14.11
C SER A 159 11.63 -5.83 -15.59
N LEU A 160 10.49 -6.47 -15.88
CA LEU A 160 9.96 -6.70 -17.23
C LEU A 160 9.07 -5.56 -17.75
N ARG A 161 8.87 -4.48 -16.99
CA ARG A 161 8.08 -3.29 -17.37
C ARG A 161 6.63 -3.60 -17.74
N PHE A 162 6.00 -4.49 -16.97
CA PHE A 162 4.57 -4.76 -17.11
C PHE A 162 3.73 -3.52 -16.74
N LYS A 163 2.51 -3.42 -17.28
CA LYS A 163 1.61 -2.29 -17.00
C LYS A 163 1.26 -2.30 -15.51
N ALA A 164 1.71 -1.29 -14.77
CA ALA A 164 1.49 -1.15 -13.34
C ALA A 164 0.29 -0.24 -13.05
N ARG A 165 -0.65 -0.73 -12.24
CA ARG A 165 -1.89 -0.02 -11.84
C ARG A 165 -2.17 -0.20 -10.35
N ALA A 166 -2.86 0.74 -9.72
CA ALA A 166 -3.32 0.60 -8.33
C ALA A 166 -4.18 -0.66 -8.15
N THR A 167 -4.04 -1.32 -7.00
CA THR A 167 -4.59 -2.66 -6.76
C THR A 167 -6.01 -2.58 -6.20
N PRO A 168 -7.02 -3.19 -6.83
CA PRO A 168 -8.31 -3.41 -6.20
C PRO A 168 -8.17 -4.46 -5.09
N VAL A 169 -8.44 -4.04 -3.85
CA VAL A 169 -8.46 -4.92 -2.67
C VAL A 169 -9.77 -5.69 -2.61
N ALA A 170 -10.88 -5.03 -2.95
CA ALA A 170 -12.20 -5.64 -3.06
C ALA A 170 -13.11 -4.82 -3.97
N ALA A 171 -14.09 -5.49 -4.57
CA ALA A 171 -15.16 -4.84 -5.31
C ALA A 171 -16.50 -5.51 -5.01
N SER A 172 -17.55 -4.71 -4.79
CA SER A 172 -18.95 -5.17 -4.72
C SER A 172 -19.79 -4.46 -5.77
N GLY A 173 -20.64 -5.22 -6.47
CA GLY A 173 -21.51 -4.71 -7.54
C GLY A 173 -20.79 -4.38 -8.85
N TRP A 174 -19.51 -4.71 -8.99
CA TRP A 174 -18.76 -4.54 -10.23
C TRP A 174 -19.08 -5.67 -11.22
N THR A 175 -19.38 -5.32 -12.46
CA THR A 175 -19.73 -6.27 -13.54
C THR A 175 -18.86 -6.14 -14.80
N GLY A 176 -17.92 -5.18 -14.82
CA GLY A 176 -17.00 -4.98 -15.94
C GLY A 176 -15.79 -5.92 -15.90
N SER A 177 -14.85 -5.73 -16.82
CA SER A 177 -13.61 -6.52 -16.88
C SER A 177 -12.65 -6.17 -15.74
N MET A 178 -11.69 -7.06 -15.48
CA MET A 178 -10.61 -6.79 -14.51
C MET A 178 -9.71 -5.63 -14.98
N ASP A 179 -9.42 -5.57 -16.28
CA ASP A 179 -8.62 -4.49 -16.85
C ASP A 179 -9.24 -3.12 -16.64
N GLU A 180 -10.55 -3.00 -16.86
CA GLU A 180 -11.27 -1.76 -16.64
C GLU A 180 -11.30 -1.39 -15.15
N LEU A 181 -11.49 -2.37 -14.26
CA LEU A 181 -11.44 -2.14 -12.82
C LEU A 181 -10.06 -1.62 -12.36
N LEU A 182 -8.98 -2.21 -12.90
CA LEU A 182 -7.62 -1.77 -12.64
C LEU A 182 -7.36 -0.35 -13.17
N ASP A 183 -7.88 -0.01 -14.36
CA ASP A 183 -7.77 1.33 -14.94
C ASP A 183 -8.54 2.35 -14.09
N ILE A 184 -9.75 2.02 -13.60
CA ILE A 184 -10.52 2.84 -12.65
C ILE A 184 -9.74 3.05 -11.35
N CYS A 185 -9.12 2.00 -10.79
CA CYS A 185 -8.32 2.11 -9.58
C CYS A 185 -7.13 3.05 -9.77
N GLU A 186 -6.42 2.95 -10.90
CA GLU A 186 -5.28 3.81 -11.22
C GLU A 186 -5.70 5.27 -11.44
N VAL A 187 -6.83 5.53 -12.11
CA VAL A 187 -7.38 6.88 -12.25
C VAL A 187 -7.77 7.44 -10.89
N ALA A 188 -8.46 6.67 -10.05
CA ALA A 188 -8.86 7.09 -8.72
C ALA A 188 -7.63 7.40 -7.83
N ASP A 189 -6.59 6.58 -7.87
CA ASP A 189 -5.34 6.80 -7.12
C ASP A 189 -4.66 8.13 -7.54
N ARG A 190 -4.63 8.42 -8.84
CA ARG A 190 -4.07 9.68 -9.37
C ARG A 190 -4.86 10.91 -8.95
N VAL A 191 -6.20 10.86 -9.04
CA VAL A 191 -7.07 12.00 -8.71
C VAL A 191 -7.09 12.28 -7.21
N ARG A 192 -7.08 11.22 -6.38
CA ARG A 192 -6.97 11.34 -4.92
C ARG A 192 -5.72 12.10 -4.49
N GLY A 193 -4.64 11.98 -5.27
CA GLY A 193 -3.34 12.53 -4.93
C GLY A 193 -2.69 11.80 -3.74
N TYR A 194 -1.68 12.43 -3.14
CA TYR A 194 -0.78 11.75 -2.21
C TYR A 194 -0.88 12.23 -0.75
N GLY A 195 -1.88 13.07 -0.41
CA GLY A 195 -2.03 13.60 0.94
C GLY A 195 -0.73 14.23 1.46
N ALA A 196 -0.19 13.69 2.56
CA ALA A 196 1.06 14.14 3.16
C ALA A 196 2.31 13.85 2.29
N GLY A 197 2.29 12.83 1.44
CA GLY A 197 3.40 12.43 0.56
C GLY A 197 3.21 11.01 0.02
N ARG A 198 4.00 10.59 -0.99
CA ARG A 198 3.88 9.24 -1.57
C ARG A 198 4.44 8.13 -0.67
N ASN A 199 5.24 8.50 0.31
CA ASN A 199 5.91 7.63 1.26
C ASN A 199 6.26 8.44 2.51
N ILE A 200 6.66 7.76 3.58
CA ILE A 200 6.94 8.39 4.86
C ILE A 200 8.09 9.41 4.79
N TRP A 201 9.11 9.17 3.95
CA TRP A 201 10.21 10.13 3.77
C TRP A 201 9.74 11.44 3.12
N GLU A 202 8.82 11.37 2.15
CA GLU A 202 8.23 12.56 1.54
C GLU A 202 7.33 13.31 2.52
N ALA A 203 6.53 12.58 3.31
CA ALA A 203 5.69 13.18 4.35
C ALA A 203 6.53 13.89 5.42
N ALA A 204 7.56 13.22 5.95
CA ALA A 204 8.48 13.78 6.93
C ALA A 204 9.19 15.03 6.40
N ARG A 205 9.70 14.96 5.16
CA ARG A 205 10.34 16.11 4.48
C ARG A 205 9.36 17.28 4.30
N ARG A 206 8.12 17.02 3.91
CA ARG A 206 7.10 18.06 3.70
C ARG A 206 6.83 18.86 4.97
N PHE A 207 6.81 18.20 6.12
CA PHE A 207 6.57 18.84 7.41
C PHE A 207 7.86 19.32 8.10
N GLY A 208 9.04 18.96 7.58
CA GLY A 208 10.32 19.31 8.20
C GLY A 208 10.58 18.59 9.53
N VAL A 209 10.08 17.36 9.68
CA VAL A 209 10.17 16.57 10.93
C VAL A 209 10.77 15.18 10.68
N GLY A 210 11.09 14.45 11.75
CA GLY A 210 11.53 13.05 11.68
C GLY A 210 10.42 12.09 11.25
N LEU A 211 10.78 10.88 10.83
CA LEU A 211 9.85 9.86 10.29
C LEU A 211 8.71 9.52 11.26
N THR A 212 9.01 9.48 12.56
CA THR A 212 8.07 9.15 13.64
C THR A 212 7.61 10.38 14.41
N SER A 213 7.80 11.58 13.86
CA SER A 213 7.47 12.87 14.51
C SER A 213 6.31 13.60 13.83
N ILE A 214 5.66 12.98 12.85
CA ILE A 214 4.45 13.53 12.22
C ILE A 214 3.29 13.41 13.21
N SER A 215 2.69 14.51 13.66
CA SER A 215 1.59 14.51 14.63
C SER A 215 0.22 14.56 13.96
N TRP A 216 -0.84 14.31 14.73
CA TRP A 216 -2.23 14.52 14.29
C TRP A 216 -2.47 15.95 13.80
N GLU A 217 -1.90 16.93 14.49
CA GLU A 217 -2.03 18.35 14.12
C GLU A 217 -1.41 18.61 12.73
N LEU A 218 -0.23 18.06 12.46
CA LEU A 218 0.43 18.20 11.16
C LEU A 218 -0.40 17.55 10.04
N LEU A 219 -0.93 16.34 10.27
CA LEU A 219 -1.78 15.66 9.30
C LEU A 219 -3.11 16.39 9.06
N GLY A 220 -3.65 17.05 10.09
CA GLY A 220 -4.87 17.86 10.00
C GLY A 220 -4.73 19.09 9.10
N ARG A 221 -3.50 19.52 8.79
CA ARG A 221 -3.24 20.65 7.87
C ARG A 221 -3.35 20.25 6.39
N ILE A 222 -3.47 18.95 6.10
CA ILE A 222 -3.53 18.43 4.73
C ILE A 222 -4.97 18.01 4.39
N PRO A 223 -5.51 18.41 3.23
CA PRO A 223 -6.79 17.90 2.78
C PRO A 223 -6.69 16.41 2.44
N HIS A 224 -7.63 15.62 2.95
CA HIS A 224 -7.70 14.18 2.72
C HIS A 224 -8.92 13.82 1.86
N TYR A 225 -8.70 13.06 0.80
CA TYR A 225 -9.73 12.65 -0.16
C TYR A 225 -9.88 11.12 -0.20
N PRO A 226 -10.44 10.49 0.85
CA PRO A 226 -10.48 9.02 0.95
C PRO A 226 -11.44 8.34 -0.03
N VAL A 227 -12.32 9.12 -0.69
CA VAL A 227 -13.35 8.61 -1.61
C VAL A 227 -13.25 9.35 -2.94
N VAL A 228 -13.31 8.60 -4.04
CA VAL A 228 -13.37 9.13 -5.40
C VAL A 228 -14.62 8.59 -6.07
N LEU A 229 -15.41 9.49 -6.67
CA LEU A 229 -16.57 9.12 -7.48
C LEU A 229 -16.15 9.05 -8.94
N VAL A 230 -16.31 7.88 -9.55
CA VAL A 230 -16.02 7.64 -10.96
C VAL A 230 -17.33 7.46 -11.71
N ARG A 231 -17.55 8.28 -12.73
CA ARG A 231 -18.72 8.22 -13.61
C ARG A 231 -18.24 7.98 -15.03
N ARG A 232 -18.76 6.93 -15.68
CA ARG A 232 -18.59 6.78 -17.13
C ARG A 232 -19.34 7.91 -17.83
N VAL A 233 -18.61 8.67 -18.66
CA VAL A 233 -19.20 9.64 -19.58
C VAL A 233 -19.62 8.86 -20.83
N ARG A 234 -20.85 9.09 -21.29
CA ARG A 234 -21.34 8.53 -22.56
C ARG A 234 -20.88 9.39 -23.71
#